data_AF-A0A3C1QZY3-F1
#
_entry.id   AF-A0A3C1QZY3-F1
#
_cell.length_a   1.000
_cell.length_b   1.000
_cell.length_c   1.000
_cell.angle_alpha   90.00
_cell.angle_beta   90.00
_cell.angle_gamma   90.00
#
_symmetry.space_group_name_H-M   'P 1'
#
loop_
_entity.id
_entity.type
_entity.pdbx_description
1 polymer ?
#
loop_
_entity_poly.entity_id
_entity_poly.type
_entity_poly.pdbx_seq_one_letter_code
_entity_poly.pdbx_strand_id
1 'polypeptide(L)'
;MDERGERPNDRELAERVLEKFRTDGKIRAVKLYMELTGAGLAEAKEAVEELERRASSASEARGDSGGRGESADEAEIERETMQRLKSTGKIQAVKYFMERTGMSLRDSKSAVERLAALHGLPADDPRGCAGVLLFVLLPAFALLLLRWSD
;
A
#
# COMPACT_ATOMS: atom_id res chain seq x y z
N MET A 1 -14.09 34.66 32.49
CA MET A 1 -12.74 34.08 32.61
C MET A 1 -12.60 33.04 31.51
N ASP A 2 -11.99 33.42 30.39
CA ASP A 2 -11.70 32.55 29.25
C ASP A 2 -10.37 31.83 29.51
N GLU A 3 -10.43 30.64 30.12
CA GLU A 3 -9.25 29.85 30.42
C GLU A 3 -9.01 28.79 29.34
N ARG A 4 -7.95 29.04 28.55
CA ARG A 4 -7.20 28.11 27.71
C ARG A 4 -7.87 27.65 26.42
N GLY A 5 -8.01 28.60 25.50
CA GLY A 5 -7.96 28.32 24.08
C GLY A 5 -6.61 27.67 23.71
N GLU A 6 -6.64 26.38 23.40
CA GLU A 6 -5.66 25.78 22.49
C GLU A 6 -5.58 26.71 21.27
N ARG A 7 -4.41 27.32 21.01
CA ARG A 7 -4.31 28.28 19.92
C ARG A 7 -4.61 27.54 18.62
N PRO A 8 -5.52 28.04 17.76
CA PRO A 8 -5.87 27.38 16.50
C PRO A 8 -4.65 27.03 15.65
N ASN A 9 -3.60 27.86 15.74
CA ASN A 9 -2.31 27.66 15.07
C ASN A 9 -1.61 26.33 15.41
N ASP A 10 -1.72 25.84 16.64
CA ASP A 10 -0.99 24.63 17.07
C ASP A 10 -1.67 23.36 16.51
N ARG A 11 -3.00 23.38 16.39
CA ARG A 11 -3.78 22.32 15.73
C ARG A 11 -3.62 22.36 14.21
N GLU A 12 -3.65 23.54 13.60
CA GLU A 12 -3.38 23.70 12.16
C GLU A 12 -1.97 23.26 11.79
N LEU A 13 -0.97 23.57 12.62
CA LEU A 13 0.39 23.08 12.47
C LEU A 13 0.42 21.55 12.48
N ALA A 14 -0.23 20.93 13.46
CA ALA A 14 -0.32 19.49 13.58
C ALA A 14 -0.97 18.84 12.36
N GLU A 15 -2.08 19.40 11.86
CA GLU A 15 -2.76 18.92 10.65
C GLU A 15 -1.88 19.01 9.41
N ARG A 16 -1.23 20.16 9.17
CA ARG A 16 -0.32 20.35 8.03
C ARG A 16 0.86 19.39 8.06
N VAL A 17 1.41 19.16 9.25
CA VAL A 17 2.53 18.22 9.46
C VAL A 17 2.08 16.79 9.22
N LEU A 18 0.88 16.42 9.66
CA LEU A 18 0.30 15.09 9.44
C LEU A 18 -0.06 14.86 7.95
N GLU A 19 -0.59 15.87 7.28
CA GLU A 19 -0.84 15.85 5.83
C GLU A 19 0.48 15.60 5.08
N LYS A 20 1.50 16.40 5.37
CA LYS A 20 2.83 16.18 4.78
C LYS A 20 3.45 14.84 5.14
N PHE A 21 3.20 14.33 6.33
CA PHE A 21 3.63 12.99 6.70
C PHE A 21 2.98 11.93 5.79
N ARG A 22 1.68 12.05 5.50
CA ARG A 22 0.93 11.10 4.66
C ARG A 22 1.32 11.19 3.18
N THR A 23 1.51 12.39 2.65
CA THR A 23 1.77 12.60 1.21
C THR A 23 3.26 12.47 0.86
N ASP A 24 4.15 13.06 1.66
CA ASP A 24 5.57 13.20 1.36
C ASP A 24 6.48 12.36 2.31
N GLY A 25 5.93 11.82 3.39
CA GLY A 25 6.64 10.98 4.36
C GLY A 25 7.27 11.73 5.55
N LYS A 26 7.81 10.94 6.50
CA LYS A 26 8.28 11.40 7.82
C LYS A 26 9.36 12.49 7.77
N ILE A 27 10.31 12.40 6.85
CA ILE A 27 11.42 13.37 6.76
C ILE A 27 10.90 14.77 6.42
N ARG A 28 9.95 14.86 5.49
CA ARG A 28 9.32 16.12 5.08
C ARG A 28 8.45 16.72 6.18
N ALA A 29 7.72 15.89 6.91
CA ALA A 29 6.93 16.33 8.07
C ALA A 29 7.81 16.92 9.19
N VAL A 30 8.91 16.25 9.53
CA VAL A 30 9.88 16.74 10.53
C VAL A 30 10.49 18.06 10.09
N LYS A 31 10.85 18.18 8.81
CA LYS A 31 11.39 19.43 8.26
C LYS A 31 10.38 20.58 8.35
N LEU A 32 9.13 20.35 7.96
CA LEU A 32 8.08 21.35 8.05
C LEU A 32 7.86 21.79 9.51
N TYR A 33 7.88 20.85 10.45
CA TYR A 33 7.74 21.16 11.88
C TYR A 33 8.90 22.03 12.37
N MET A 34 10.14 21.73 12.01
CA MET A 34 11.32 22.57 12.33
C MET A 34 11.21 23.97 11.73
N GLU A 35 10.77 24.11 10.48
CA GLU A 35 10.65 25.42 9.81
C GLU A 35 9.57 26.31 10.45
N LEU A 36 8.48 25.71 10.95
CA LEU A 36 7.36 26.44 11.52
C LEU A 36 7.52 26.74 13.01
N THR A 37 8.22 25.88 13.76
CA THR A 37 8.39 26.02 15.21
C THR A 37 9.79 26.47 15.64
N GLY A 38 10.78 26.33 14.76
CA GLY A 38 12.19 26.51 15.10
C GLY A 38 12.77 25.40 16.00
N ALA A 39 12.02 24.31 16.22
CA ALA A 39 12.43 23.21 17.10
C ALA A 39 13.67 22.47 16.58
N GLY A 40 14.44 21.87 17.48
CA GLY A 40 15.57 21.02 17.13
C GLY A 40 15.13 19.72 16.44
N LEU A 41 16.06 19.04 15.77
CA LEU A 41 15.78 17.78 15.06
C LEU A 41 15.14 16.70 15.96
N ALA A 42 15.61 16.60 17.20
CA ALA A 42 15.09 15.64 18.18
C ALA A 42 13.64 15.96 18.58
N GLU A 43 13.38 17.21 18.95
CA GLU A 43 12.04 17.68 19.32
C GLU A 43 11.05 17.57 18.16
N ALA A 44 11.49 17.91 16.94
CA ALA A 44 10.65 17.82 15.75
C ALA A 44 10.29 16.38 15.40
N LYS A 45 11.25 15.45 15.57
CA LYS A 45 10.98 14.02 15.36
C LYS A 45 9.97 13.49 16.39
N GLU A 46 10.18 13.81 17.66
CA GLU A 46 9.32 13.37 18.75
C GLU A 46 7.89 13.92 18.59
N ALA A 47 7.76 15.20 18.24
CA ALA A 47 6.47 15.82 17.97
C ALA A 47 5.74 15.14 16.81
N VAL A 48 6.41 14.86 15.68
CA VAL A 48 5.80 14.17 14.53
C VAL A 48 5.38 12.74 14.90
N GLU A 49 6.19 12.01 15.65
CA GLU A 49 5.86 10.66 16.12
C GLU A 49 4.68 10.65 17.10
N GLU A 50 4.60 11.65 17.96
CA GLU A 50 3.47 11.81 18.87
C GLU A 50 2.19 12.19 18.13
N LEU A 51 2.28 13.07 17.14
CA LEU A 51 1.15 13.42 16.27
C LEU A 51 0.66 12.21 15.48
N GLU A 52 1.56 11.38 14.95
CA GLU A 52 1.22 10.12 14.28
C GLU A 52 0.53 9.14 15.23
N ARG A 53 1.09 8.94 16.42
CA ARG A 53 0.54 8.04 17.44
C ARG A 53 -0.82 8.51 17.93
N ARG A 54 -0.97 9.82 18.12
CA ARG A 54 -2.23 10.46 18.52
C ARG A 54 -3.25 10.44 17.40
N ALA A 55 -2.85 10.61 16.13
CA ALA A 55 -3.75 10.50 15.00
C ALA A 55 -4.23 9.05 14.82
N SER A 56 -3.34 8.07 15.00
CA SER A 56 -3.69 6.65 14.97
C SER A 56 -4.64 6.29 16.11
N SER A 57 -4.39 6.76 17.33
CA SER A 57 -5.27 6.48 18.49
C SER A 57 -6.56 7.30 18.51
N ALA A 58 -6.54 8.54 18.00
CA ALA A 58 -7.74 9.36 17.84
C ALA A 58 -8.62 8.85 16.70
N SER A 59 -8.05 8.24 15.66
CA SER A 59 -8.79 7.53 14.61
C SER A 59 -9.52 6.31 15.17
N GLU A 60 -8.99 5.66 16.21
CA GLU A 60 -9.65 4.52 16.88
C GLU A 60 -10.74 4.97 17.87
N ALA A 61 -10.58 6.15 18.49
CA ALA A 61 -11.56 6.73 19.43
C ALA A 61 -12.67 7.55 18.75
N ARG A 62 -12.42 8.09 17.55
CA ARG A 62 -13.40 8.75 16.67
C ARG A 62 -13.74 7.83 15.49
N GLY A 63 -14.28 6.65 15.78
CA GLY A 63 -15.05 5.94 14.77
C GLY A 63 -16.29 6.76 14.43
N ASP A 64 -16.23 7.59 13.39
CA ASP A 64 -17.33 8.02 12.49
C ASP A 64 -17.05 9.41 11.87
N SER A 65 -16.15 9.46 10.87
CA SER A 65 -16.26 10.32 9.67
C SER A 65 -15.06 10.14 8.74
N GLY A 66 -14.86 8.92 8.26
CA GLY A 66 -14.11 8.58 7.03
C GLY A 66 -14.80 7.45 6.26
N GLY A 67 -16.10 7.23 6.51
CA GLY A 67 -16.81 6.00 6.13
C GLY A 67 -18.17 6.22 5.48
N ARG A 68 -18.44 7.39 4.90
CA ARG A 68 -19.73 7.66 4.22
C ARG A 68 -19.61 7.96 2.72
N GLY A 69 -18.40 8.31 2.24
CA GLY A 69 -18.09 8.46 0.82
C GLY A 69 -17.12 7.38 0.32
N GLU A 70 -16.04 7.16 1.05
CA GLU A 70 -14.95 6.25 0.66
C GLU A 70 -15.35 4.77 0.61
N SER A 71 -16.33 4.33 1.38
CA SER A 71 -16.77 2.92 1.37
C SER A 71 -17.52 2.52 0.11
N ALA A 72 -18.14 3.48 -0.59
CA ALA A 72 -18.81 3.21 -1.86
C ALA A 72 -17.79 3.15 -2.99
N ASP A 73 -16.90 4.14 -3.06
CA ASP A 73 -15.82 4.19 -4.04
C ASP A 73 -14.83 3.03 -3.84
N GLU A 74 -14.44 2.71 -2.61
CA GLU A 74 -13.56 1.60 -2.29
C GLU A 74 -14.24 0.26 -2.57
N ALA A 75 -15.50 0.07 -2.21
CA ALA A 75 -16.24 -1.15 -2.57
C ALA A 75 -16.43 -1.29 -4.08
N GLU A 76 -16.59 -0.18 -4.82
CA GLU A 76 -16.63 -0.18 -6.28
C GLU A 76 -15.26 -0.55 -6.88
N ILE A 77 -14.19 0.05 -6.37
CA ILE A 77 -12.81 -0.26 -6.75
C ILE A 77 -12.52 -1.74 -6.48
N GLU A 78 -12.89 -2.27 -5.31
CA GLU A 78 -12.73 -3.68 -4.96
C GLU A 78 -13.53 -4.60 -5.89
N ARG A 79 -14.80 -4.26 -6.18
CA ARG A 79 -15.66 -5.04 -7.10
C ARG A 79 -15.10 -5.07 -8.52
N GLU A 80 -14.67 -3.92 -9.05
CA GLU A 80 -14.03 -3.85 -10.38
C GLU A 80 -12.68 -4.58 -10.39
N THR A 81 -11.87 -4.41 -9.34
CA THR A 81 -10.60 -5.13 -9.15
C THR A 81 -10.83 -6.63 -9.17
N MET A 82 -11.87 -7.11 -8.49
CA MET A 82 -12.30 -8.50 -8.48
C MET A 82 -12.79 -9.00 -9.85
N GLN A 83 -13.59 -8.21 -10.56
CA GLN A 83 -14.06 -8.57 -11.88
C GLN A 83 -12.88 -8.74 -12.85
N ARG A 84 -11.90 -7.83 -12.79
CA ARG A 84 -10.65 -7.90 -13.56
C ARG A 84 -9.79 -9.08 -13.14
N LEU A 85 -9.68 -9.34 -11.83
CA LEU A 85 -8.97 -10.49 -11.30
C LEU A 85 -9.52 -11.82 -11.87
N LYS A 86 -10.86 -11.93 -12.01
CA LYS A 86 -11.53 -13.11 -12.57
C LYS A 86 -11.48 -13.22 -14.10
N SER A 87 -11.46 -12.09 -14.82
CA SER A 87 -11.57 -12.06 -16.29
C SER A 87 -10.22 -11.89 -17.01
N THR A 88 -9.41 -10.92 -16.61
CA THR A 88 -8.14 -10.55 -17.24
C THR A 88 -6.90 -10.95 -16.45
N GLY A 89 -7.05 -11.25 -15.16
CA GLY A 89 -5.99 -11.78 -14.29
C GLY A 89 -5.31 -10.73 -13.39
N LYS A 90 -4.42 -11.22 -12.52
CA LYS A 90 -3.81 -10.45 -11.40
C LYS A 90 -3.13 -9.15 -11.82
N ILE A 91 -2.42 -9.12 -12.94
CA ILE A 91 -1.65 -7.93 -13.36
C ILE A 91 -2.58 -6.74 -13.62
N GLN A 92 -3.71 -6.97 -14.28
CA GLN A 92 -4.68 -5.91 -14.57
C GLN A 92 -5.43 -5.45 -13.32
N ALA A 93 -5.75 -6.39 -12.43
CA ALA A 93 -6.36 -6.07 -11.13
C ALA A 93 -5.44 -5.17 -10.29
N VAL A 94 -4.15 -5.51 -10.18
CA VAL A 94 -3.16 -4.71 -9.44
C VAL A 94 -2.96 -3.34 -10.07
N LYS A 95 -2.90 -3.26 -11.41
CA LYS A 95 -2.76 -1.97 -12.10
C LYS A 95 -3.97 -1.07 -11.87
N TYR A 96 -5.19 -1.62 -12.01
CA TYR A 96 -6.42 -0.87 -11.76
C TYR A 96 -6.50 -0.38 -10.31
N PHE A 97 -6.19 -1.25 -9.35
CA PHE A 97 -6.17 -0.90 -7.93
C PHE A 97 -5.15 0.22 -7.64
N MET A 98 -3.96 0.15 -8.25
CA MET A 98 -2.92 1.18 -8.14
C MET A 98 -3.35 2.52 -8.75
N GLU A 99 -3.95 2.52 -9.94
CA GLU A 99 -4.40 3.74 -10.63
C GLU A 99 -5.51 4.45 -9.84
N ARG A 100 -6.32 3.69 -9.08
CA ARG A 100 -7.41 4.23 -8.25
C ARG A 100 -6.97 4.66 -6.86
N THR A 101 -6.03 3.96 -6.23
CA THR A 101 -5.61 4.21 -4.85
C THR A 101 -4.29 5.00 -4.73
N GLY A 102 -3.51 5.08 -5.80
CA GLY A 102 -2.17 5.70 -5.80
C GLY A 102 -1.12 4.90 -5.02
N MET A 103 -1.42 3.68 -4.58
CA MET A 103 -0.51 2.85 -3.78
C MET A 103 0.70 2.34 -4.58
N SER A 104 1.78 1.99 -3.88
CA SER A 104 2.93 1.35 -4.51
C SER A 104 2.57 -0.01 -5.12
N LEU A 105 3.38 -0.51 -6.07
CA LEU A 105 3.19 -1.84 -6.66
C LEU A 105 3.16 -2.95 -5.61
N ARG A 106 3.97 -2.83 -4.55
CA ARG A 106 4.07 -3.85 -3.50
C ARG A 106 2.83 -3.87 -2.62
N ASP A 107 2.34 -2.70 -2.25
CA ASP A 107 1.13 -2.55 -1.43
C ASP A 107 -0.12 -2.94 -2.22
N SER A 108 -0.21 -2.49 -3.48
CA SER A 108 -1.30 -2.85 -4.40
C SER A 108 -1.37 -4.36 -4.64
N LYS A 109 -0.22 -5.02 -4.84
CA LYS A 109 -0.16 -6.47 -4.98
C LYS A 109 -0.66 -7.17 -3.71
N SER A 110 -0.18 -6.75 -2.55
CA SER A 110 -0.56 -7.37 -1.28
C SER A 110 -2.06 -7.20 -0.98
N ALA A 111 -2.63 -6.05 -1.32
CA ALA A 111 -4.06 -5.78 -1.19
C ALA A 111 -4.89 -6.70 -2.11
N VAL A 112 -4.51 -6.81 -3.39
CA VAL A 112 -5.20 -7.69 -4.35
C VAL A 112 -5.04 -9.17 -3.99
N GLU A 113 -3.88 -9.59 -3.47
CA GLU A 113 -3.67 -10.97 -3.02
C GLU A 113 -4.53 -11.32 -1.80
N ARG A 114 -4.72 -10.38 -0.86
CA ARG A 114 -5.66 -10.53 0.24
C ARG A 114 -7.10 -10.64 -0.25
N LEU A 115 -7.49 -9.79 -1.21
CA LEU A 115 -8.81 -9.82 -1.83
C LEU A 115 -9.07 -11.17 -2.53
N ALA A 116 -8.07 -11.68 -3.25
CA ALA A 116 -8.12 -12.99 -3.90
C ALA A 116 -8.27 -14.13 -2.88
N ALA A 117 -7.49 -14.08 -1.80
CA ALA A 117 -7.48 -15.10 -0.75
C ALA A 117 -8.82 -15.19 -0.02
N LEU A 118 -9.46 -14.05 0.29
CA LEU A 118 -10.79 -13.99 0.90
C LEU A 118 -11.86 -14.68 0.03
N HIS A 119 -11.71 -14.59 -1.30
CA HIS A 119 -12.65 -15.18 -2.25
C HIS A 119 -12.26 -16.59 -2.71
N GLY A 120 -11.27 -17.22 -2.05
CA GLY A 120 -10.86 -18.59 -2.34
C GLY A 120 -10.23 -18.76 -3.73
N LEU A 121 -9.78 -17.67 -4.36
CA LEU A 121 -9.05 -17.74 -5.61
C LEU A 121 -7.61 -18.17 -5.28
N PRO A 122 -7.10 -19.25 -5.89
CA PRO A 122 -5.73 -19.65 -5.66
C PRO A 122 -4.85 -18.47 -6.08
N ALA A 123 -4.03 -18.00 -5.16
CA ALA A 123 -2.94 -17.12 -5.50
C ALA A 123 -2.01 -17.94 -6.40
N ASP A 124 -2.23 -17.87 -7.73
CA ASP A 124 -1.36 -18.48 -8.73
C ASP A 124 0.08 -18.30 -8.30
N ASP A 125 0.67 -19.46 -8.00
CA ASP A 125 2.05 -19.72 -7.71
C ASP A 125 2.93 -18.81 -8.55
N PRO A 126 4.00 -18.22 -7.99
CA PRO A 126 5.05 -17.69 -8.81
C PRO A 126 5.66 -18.87 -9.56
N ARG A 127 5.11 -19.20 -10.74
CA ARG A 127 5.72 -20.09 -11.73
C ARG A 127 6.95 -19.40 -12.28
N GLY A 128 7.96 -19.27 -11.42
CA GLY A 128 9.33 -19.10 -11.82
C GLY A 128 9.71 -20.35 -12.60
N CYS A 129 10.14 -20.13 -13.84
CA CYS A 129 11.19 -20.90 -14.54
C CYS A 129 11.12 -22.45 -14.59
N ALA A 130 10.02 -23.12 -14.23
CA ALA A 130 9.91 -24.58 -14.37
C ALA A 130 9.69 -25.04 -15.82
N GLY A 131 9.21 -24.14 -16.70
CA GLY A 131 9.04 -24.44 -18.13
C GLY A 131 10.34 -24.53 -18.92
N VAL A 132 11.44 -23.94 -18.43
CA VAL A 132 12.74 -23.92 -19.14
C VAL A 132 13.52 -25.22 -18.91
N LEU A 133 13.38 -25.86 -17.75
CA LEU A 133 14.10 -27.11 -17.47
C LEU A 133 13.53 -28.32 -18.20
N LEU A 134 12.24 -28.33 -18.53
CA LEU A 134 11.64 -29.44 -19.29
C LEU A 134 12.00 -29.40 -20.78
N PHE A 135 12.32 -28.22 -21.34
CA PHE A 135 12.62 -28.04 -22.76
C PHE A 135 14.08 -28.36 -23.14
N VAL A 136 14.99 -28.44 -22.16
CA VAL A 136 16.43 -28.70 -22.41
C VAL A 136 16.79 -30.19 -22.28
N LEU A 137 16.09 -30.95 -21.45
CA LEU A 137 16.43 -32.36 -21.20
C LEU A 137 15.83 -33.36 -22.20
N LEU A 138 14.72 -33.00 -22.88
CA LEU A 138 14.12 -33.83 -23.94
C LEU A 138 14.96 -33.98 -25.21
N PRO A 139 15.58 -32.92 -25.80
CA PRO A 139 16.42 -33.10 -26.99
C PRO A 139 17.75 -33.79 -26.67
N ALA A 140 18.30 -33.63 -25.46
CA ALA A 140 19.53 -34.31 -25.06
C ALA A 140 19.34 -35.83 -24.93
N PHE A 141 18.20 -36.29 -24.40
CA PHE A 141 17.89 -37.71 -24.29
C PHE A 141 17.60 -38.36 -25.65
N ALA A 142 16.92 -37.65 -26.55
CA ALA A 142 16.65 -38.12 -27.92
C ALA A 142 17.95 -38.27 -28.75
N LEU A 143 18.89 -37.32 -28.62
CA LEU A 143 20.19 -37.39 -29.29
C LEU A 143 21.08 -38.51 -28.75
N LEU A 144 20.94 -38.87 -27.47
CA LEU A 144 21.71 -39.95 -26.84
C LEU A 144 21.20 -41.33 -27.27
N LEU A 145 19.89 -41.48 -27.52
CA LEU A 145 19.32 -42.71 -28.09
C LEU A 145 19.63 -42.88 -29.58
N LEU A 146 19.66 -41.80 -30.36
CA LEU A 146 20.04 -41.86 -31.78
C LEU A 146 21.53 -42.20 -31.98
N ARG A 147 22.40 -41.73 -31.07
CA ARG A 147 23.86 -42.00 -31.12
C ARG A 147 24.23 -43.46 -30.83
N TRP A 148 23.37 -44.20 -30.12
CA TRP A 148 23.60 -45.61 -29.77
C TRP A 148 23.03 -46.59 -30.82
N SER A 149 22.39 -46.06 -31.87
CA SER A 149 21.72 -46.85 -32.90
C SER A 149 22.41 -46.79 -34.27
N ASP A 150 23.63 -46.21 -34.34
CA ASP A 150 24.57 -46.30 -35.47
C ASP A 150 25.81 -47.09 -35.07
#